data_AF-A0A971DXQ0-F1
#
_entry.id   AF-A0A971DXQ0-F1
#
_cell.length_a   1.000
_cell.length_b   1.000
_cell.length_c   1.000
_cell.angle_alpha   90.00
_cell.angle_beta   90.00
_cell.angle_gamma   90.00
#
_symmetry.space_group_name_H-M   'P 1'
#
loop_
_entity.id
_entity.type
_entity.pdbx_description
1 polymer ?
#
loop_
_entity_poly.entity_id
_entity_poly.type
_entity_poly.pdbx_seq_one_letter_code
_entity_poly.pdbx_strand_id
1 'polypeptide(L)'
;MDKKETLHEKNELLKKVGKYSVAAGAALLTGNMANAAVQAATSGVPFTIDYNQHGIDFDGDGLFEVFVNGDARFSSWSSSSSWFSYSGNWAYLESGSDPDAAYFEVIQHGVYANDSYDPAALPLNHLIGPTLSGTSYWSNSFYATLMSTGSGIYNNNDGNFDMYPNETRYVGIRFSSDETNWHYGWIAVQANPLPYSSGNFGQVINYAYETEVNKPILAGNSVTVPLLPIASAAGLGLVGLFGALRARRKKQTV
;
A
#
# COMPACT_ATOMS: atom_id res chain seq x y z
N MET A 1 -6.44 -46.74 -34.80
CA MET A 1 -5.81 -45.68 -33.99
C MET A 1 -5.40 -46.33 -32.67
N ASP A 2 -4.09 -46.51 -32.51
CA ASP A 2 -3.51 -47.43 -31.52
C ASP A 2 -3.52 -46.81 -30.12
N LYS A 3 -4.08 -47.51 -29.13
CA LYS A 3 -4.22 -47.03 -27.75
C LYS A 3 -2.86 -46.71 -27.09
N LYS A 4 -1.75 -47.21 -27.63
CA LYS A 4 -0.40 -46.94 -27.12
C LYS A 4 0.09 -45.53 -27.46
N GLU A 5 -0.32 -44.99 -28.59
CA GLU A 5 0.13 -43.68 -29.09
C GLU A 5 -0.44 -42.54 -28.23
N THR A 6 -1.72 -42.68 -27.82
CA THR A 6 -2.42 -41.70 -26.97
C THR A 6 -1.91 -41.64 -25.52
N LEU A 7 -1.36 -42.73 -24.99
CA LEU A 7 -0.77 -42.74 -23.64
C LEU A 7 0.59 -42.04 -23.60
N HIS A 8 1.39 -42.17 -24.67
CA HIS A 8 2.69 -41.54 -24.78
C HIS A 8 2.56 -40.01 -24.86
N GLU A 9 1.64 -39.52 -25.70
CA GLU A 9 1.37 -38.08 -25.83
C GLU A 9 0.87 -37.44 -24.53
N LYS A 10 -0.03 -38.13 -23.80
CA LYS A 10 -0.53 -37.65 -22.50
C LYS A 10 0.58 -37.51 -21.46
N ASN A 11 1.53 -38.43 -21.43
CA ASN A 11 2.64 -38.40 -20.48
C ASN A 11 3.63 -37.26 -20.82
N GLU A 12 3.88 -36.99 -22.10
CA GLU A 12 4.71 -35.87 -22.52
C GLU A 12 4.05 -34.51 -22.23
N LEU A 13 2.73 -34.39 -22.41
CA LEU A 13 1.98 -33.19 -22.02
C LEU A 13 2.05 -32.92 -20.52
N LEU A 14 1.84 -33.94 -19.68
CA LEU A 14 1.94 -33.80 -18.21
C LEU A 14 3.35 -33.39 -17.77
N LYS A 15 4.38 -33.93 -18.42
CA LYS A 15 5.78 -33.58 -18.15
C LYS A 15 6.10 -32.14 -18.56
N LYS A 16 5.56 -31.66 -19.68
CA LYS A 16 5.69 -30.27 -20.13
C LYS A 16 4.96 -29.34 -19.17
N VAL A 17 3.70 -29.60 -18.84
CA VAL A 17 2.92 -28.80 -17.87
C VAL A 17 3.65 -28.71 -16.53
N GLY A 18 4.15 -29.84 -15.99
CA GLY A 18 4.92 -29.84 -14.74
C GLY A 18 6.17 -28.96 -14.79
N LYS A 19 6.91 -28.97 -15.91
CA LYS A 19 8.09 -28.09 -16.09
C LYS A 19 7.70 -26.62 -16.16
N TYR A 20 6.61 -26.28 -16.87
CA TYR A 20 6.11 -24.91 -16.95
C TYR A 20 5.58 -24.40 -15.60
N SER A 21 4.92 -25.24 -14.80
CA SER A 21 4.44 -24.86 -13.47
C SER A 21 5.59 -24.59 -12.48
N VAL A 22 6.65 -25.40 -12.53
CA VAL A 22 7.85 -25.20 -11.70
C VAL A 22 8.60 -23.95 -12.13
N ALA A 23 8.74 -23.71 -13.44
CA ALA A 23 9.39 -22.51 -13.97
C ALA A 23 8.60 -21.24 -13.67
N ALA A 24 7.26 -21.26 -13.79
CA ALA A 24 6.40 -20.13 -13.42
C ALA A 24 6.43 -19.86 -11.91
N GLY A 25 6.38 -20.91 -11.08
CA GLY A 25 6.53 -20.77 -9.63
C GLY A 25 7.91 -20.24 -9.23
N ALA A 26 8.97 -20.71 -9.87
CA ALA A 26 10.32 -20.20 -9.66
C ALA A 26 10.46 -18.75 -10.12
N ALA A 27 9.94 -18.37 -11.29
CA ALA A 27 9.98 -16.99 -11.79
C ALA A 27 9.13 -16.02 -10.97
N LEU A 28 8.00 -16.46 -10.40
CA LEU A 28 7.24 -15.68 -9.43
C LEU A 28 8.00 -15.50 -8.11
N LEU A 29 8.75 -16.51 -7.67
CA LEU A 29 9.56 -16.46 -6.45
C LEU A 29 10.88 -15.70 -6.64
N THR A 30 11.50 -15.75 -7.82
CA THR A 30 12.80 -15.11 -8.09
C THR A 30 12.66 -13.72 -8.72
N GLY A 31 11.59 -13.49 -9.49
CA GLY A 31 11.32 -12.20 -10.12
C GLY A 31 10.85 -11.12 -9.14
N ASN A 32 10.23 -11.50 -8.01
CA ASN A 32 9.74 -10.56 -7.00
C ASN A 32 10.72 -10.26 -5.85
N MET A 33 11.76 -11.07 -5.62
CA MET A 33 12.55 -10.97 -4.38
C MET A 33 13.95 -10.37 -4.52
N ALA A 34 14.47 -10.15 -5.74
CA ALA A 34 15.84 -9.69 -5.90
C ALA A 34 16.05 -8.18 -5.69
N ASN A 35 14.98 -7.36 -5.58
CA ASN A 35 15.09 -5.89 -5.47
C ASN A 35 14.06 -5.21 -4.55
N ALA A 36 13.18 -5.95 -3.86
CA ALA A 36 12.05 -5.38 -3.10
C ALA A 36 12.16 -5.52 -1.56
N ALA A 37 13.30 -6.01 -1.06
CA ALA A 37 13.60 -6.04 0.37
C ALA A 37 14.70 -5.02 0.69
N VAL A 38 14.52 -3.78 0.23
CA VAL A 38 15.11 -2.67 0.97
C VAL A 38 14.41 -2.69 2.32
N GLN A 39 15.18 -2.97 3.36
CA GLN A 39 14.70 -3.24 4.70
C GLN A 39 14.05 -1.97 5.22
N ALA A 40 12.73 -1.87 5.13
CA ALA A 40 12.09 -0.63 5.47
C ALA A 40 12.26 -0.33 6.96
N ALA A 41 12.75 0.85 7.28
CA ALA A 41 12.78 1.30 8.67
C ALA A 41 11.32 1.48 9.10
N THR A 42 10.89 0.64 10.04
CA THR A 42 9.61 0.82 10.71
C THR A 42 9.89 1.60 11.97
N SER A 43 9.45 2.84 11.98
CA SER A 43 9.38 3.67 13.15
C SER A 43 7.90 3.98 13.35
N GLY A 44 7.44 4.16 14.58
CA GLY A 44 6.08 4.60 14.83
C GLY A 44 5.29 3.74 15.80
N VAL A 45 4.92 4.38 16.90
CA VAL A 45 3.81 3.94 17.74
C VAL A 45 2.51 4.36 17.03
N PRO A 46 1.51 3.47 16.90
CA PRO A 46 0.21 3.86 16.34
C PRO A 46 -0.37 5.08 17.07
N PHE A 47 -1.00 5.99 16.33
CA PHE A 47 -1.67 7.16 16.90
C PHE A 47 -3.02 7.42 16.23
N THR A 48 -3.93 7.99 17.01
CA THR A 48 -5.25 8.43 16.52
C THR A 48 -5.08 9.69 15.70
N ILE A 49 -5.73 9.73 14.55
CA ILE A 49 -5.84 10.95 13.74
C ILE A 49 -6.93 11.79 14.38
N ASP A 50 -6.51 12.88 15.02
CA ASP A 50 -7.36 13.83 15.73
C ASP A 50 -6.99 15.28 15.41
N TYR A 51 -7.54 16.26 16.12
CA TYR A 51 -7.25 17.68 15.89
C TYR A 51 -5.86 18.13 16.35
N ASN A 52 -5.01 17.21 16.81
CA ASN A 52 -3.61 17.51 17.10
C ASN A 52 -2.76 17.18 15.87
N GLN A 53 -1.67 17.93 15.74
CA GLN A 53 -0.64 17.64 14.75
C GLN A 53 0.24 16.50 15.25
N HIS A 54 0.43 15.47 14.42
CA HIS A 54 1.31 14.33 14.70
C HIS A 54 2.42 14.28 13.66
N GLY A 55 3.67 14.35 14.10
CA GLY A 55 4.84 14.24 13.22
C GLY A 55 5.23 12.80 12.96
N ILE A 56 5.57 12.50 11.71
CA ILE A 56 6.21 11.26 11.28
C ILE A 56 7.65 11.62 10.91
N ASP A 57 8.57 10.98 11.62
CA ASP A 57 10.03 11.04 11.44
C ASP A 57 10.43 9.69 10.82
N PHE A 58 10.63 9.67 9.51
CA PHE A 58 10.93 8.45 8.76
C PHE A 58 12.36 8.01 9.01
N ASP A 59 13.32 8.92 8.93
CA ASP A 59 14.74 8.59 8.96
C ASP A 59 15.39 8.56 10.36
N GLY A 60 14.68 9.06 11.37
CA GLY A 60 15.07 9.07 12.77
C GLY A 60 16.06 10.16 13.14
N ASP A 61 16.18 11.23 12.34
CA ASP A 61 17.08 12.35 12.60
C ASP A 61 16.54 13.34 13.65
N GLY A 62 15.27 13.19 14.03
CA GLY A 62 14.56 14.02 15.01
C GLY A 62 13.81 15.22 14.42
N LEU A 63 13.79 15.34 13.09
CA LEU A 63 12.92 16.23 12.32
C LEU A 63 11.77 15.39 11.73
N PHE A 64 10.71 16.07 11.30
CA PHE A 64 9.54 15.40 10.73
C PHE A 64 9.47 15.72 9.24
N GLU A 65 9.35 14.69 8.40
CA GLU A 65 9.12 14.82 6.95
C GLU A 65 7.64 15.02 6.63
N VAL A 66 6.75 14.52 7.49
CA VAL A 66 5.30 14.59 7.30
C VAL A 66 4.59 14.87 8.61
N PHE A 67 3.61 15.78 8.58
CA PHE A 67 2.63 15.88 9.65
C PHE A 67 1.28 15.30 9.22
N VAL A 68 0.61 14.62 10.16
CA VAL A 68 -0.76 14.14 10.03
C VAL A 68 -1.61 14.94 11.01
N ASN A 69 -2.66 15.60 10.51
CA ASN A 69 -3.47 16.49 11.33
C ASN A 69 -4.96 16.37 10.98
N GLY A 70 -5.81 16.56 11.97
CA GLY A 70 -7.23 16.81 11.82
C GLY A 70 -7.53 18.29 11.98
N ASP A 71 -8.49 18.81 11.23
CA ASP A 71 -8.94 20.19 11.36
C ASP A 71 -10.47 20.27 11.24
N ALA A 72 -11.07 21.17 12.01
CA ALA A 72 -12.46 21.54 11.88
C ALA A 72 -12.53 22.83 11.05
N ARG A 73 -12.52 22.70 9.72
CA ARG A 73 -12.58 23.87 8.84
C ARG A 73 -14.02 24.29 8.58
N PHE A 74 -14.28 25.55 8.88
CA PHE A 74 -15.40 26.29 8.30
C PHE A 74 -14.86 27.10 7.12
N SER A 75 -15.10 26.62 5.90
CA SER A 75 -14.71 27.33 4.68
C SER A 75 -15.95 27.92 4.03
N SER A 76 -16.01 29.26 3.95
CA SER A 76 -17.02 29.97 3.17
C SER A 76 -16.36 30.52 1.90
N TRP A 77 -16.81 30.04 0.75
CA TRP A 77 -16.37 30.59 -0.54
C TRP A 77 -17.56 31.27 -1.24
N SER A 78 -17.34 32.51 -1.68
CA SER A 78 -18.30 33.24 -2.49
C SER A 78 -17.81 33.32 -3.92
N SER A 79 -18.58 32.79 -4.87
CA SER A 79 -18.43 33.16 -6.28
C SER A 79 -19.36 34.33 -6.60
N SER A 80 -19.13 35.01 -7.72
CA SER A 80 -19.88 36.20 -8.16
C SER A 80 -21.40 36.01 -8.29
N SER A 81 -21.91 34.78 -8.15
CA SER A 81 -23.32 34.44 -8.25
C SER A 81 -23.86 33.51 -7.16
N SER A 82 -23.05 33.03 -6.20
CA SER A 82 -23.53 32.10 -5.14
C SER A 82 -22.63 32.09 -3.89
N TRP A 83 -23.26 31.95 -2.73
CA TRP A 83 -22.59 31.69 -1.46
C TRP A 83 -22.58 30.19 -1.20
N PHE A 84 -21.39 29.60 -1.11
CA PHE A 84 -21.21 28.22 -0.66
C PHE A 84 -20.52 28.25 0.70
N SER A 85 -21.17 27.66 1.70
CA SER A 85 -20.56 27.46 3.01
C SER A 85 -20.41 25.97 3.23
N TYR A 86 -19.19 25.53 3.50
CA TYR A 86 -18.88 24.15 3.86
C TYR A 86 -18.36 24.14 5.29
N SER A 87 -19.02 23.38 6.14
CA SER A 87 -18.51 23.02 7.46
C SER A 87 -18.15 21.55 7.43
N GLY A 88 -16.89 21.21 7.64
CA GLY A 88 -16.44 19.83 7.68
C GLY A 88 -15.23 19.66 8.58
N ASN A 89 -15.19 18.51 9.24
CA ASN A 89 -14.00 17.98 9.88
C ASN A 89 -13.19 17.22 8.83
N TRP A 90 -11.92 17.55 8.67
CA TRP A 90 -11.01 16.98 7.67
C TRP A 90 -9.80 16.39 8.37
N ALA A 91 -9.22 15.34 7.81
CA ALA A 91 -7.88 14.90 8.15
C ALA A 91 -7.00 14.99 6.91
N TYR A 92 -5.77 15.42 7.07
CA TYR A 92 -4.85 15.64 5.97
C TYR A 92 -3.40 15.33 6.34
N LEU A 93 -2.59 15.16 5.30
CA LEU A 93 -1.14 15.18 5.36
C LEU A 93 -0.65 16.57 4.96
N GLU A 94 0.42 17.01 5.60
CA GLU A 94 1.17 18.20 5.21
C GLU A 94 2.66 17.90 5.24
N SER A 95 3.41 18.62 4.40
CA SER A 95 4.88 18.53 4.41
C SER A 95 5.41 18.93 5.78
N GLY A 96 6.38 18.17 6.26
CA GLY A 96 7.05 18.41 7.53
C GLY A 96 8.01 19.60 7.51
N SER A 97 8.79 19.71 8.58
CA SER A 97 9.80 20.78 8.75
C SER A 97 11.21 20.35 8.38
N ASP A 98 11.41 19.07 8.03
CA ASP A 98 12.71 18.53 7.68
C ASP A 98 13.22 19.13 6.33
N PRO A 99 14.42 19.74 6.30
CA PRO A 99 15.05 20.16 5.05
C PRO A 99 15.33 19.01 4.07
N ASP A 100 15.50 17.78 4.54
CA ASP A 100 15.70 16.61 3.68
C ASP A 100 14.42 16.17 2.96
N ALA A 101 13.27 16.73 3.38
CA ALA A 101 11.97 16.65 2.72
C ALA A 101 11.53 17.98 2.09
N ALA A 102 12.47 18.80 1.61
CA ALA A 102 12.17 20.06 0.90
C ALA A 102 11.15 19.90 -0.24
N TYR A 103 11.15 18.72 -0.86
CA TYR A 103 10.15 18.27 -1.81
C TYR A 103 9.40 17.09 -1.21
N PHE A 104 8.08 17.19 -1.14
CA PHE A 104 7.21 16.14 -0.65
C PHE A 104 6.05 15.93 -1.62
N GLU A 105 5.81 14.68 -1.98
CA GLU A 105 4.74 14.32 -2.90
C GLU A 105 4.03 13.05 -2.46
N VAL A 106 2.74 12.98 -2.82
CA VAL A 106 1.89 11.82 -2.53
C VAL A 106 1.42 11.19 -3.83
N ILE A 107 1.19 9.88 -3.80
CA ILE A 107 0.53 9.19 -4.92
C ILE A 107 -0.94 9.61 -4.91
N GLN A 108 -1.40 10.15 -6.04
CA GLN A 108 -2.82 10.38 -6.32
C GLN A 108 -3.33 9.39 -7.37
N HIS A 109 -4.64 9.16 -7.38
CA HIS A 109 -5.29 8.28 -8.36
C HIS A 109 -5.99 9.10 -9.46
N GLY A 110 -5.56 8.94 -10.71
CA GLY A 110 -5.98 9.78 -11.85
C GLY A 110 -7.44 9.72 -12.28
N VAL A 111 -8.28 8.91 -11.62
CA VAL A 111 -9.73 8.94 -11.87
C VAL A 111 -10.38 10.25 -11.38
N TYR A 112 -9.71 11.02 -10.51
CA TYR A 112 -10.22 12.26 -9.92
C TYR A 112 -9.41 13.51 -10.29
N ALA A 113 -8.62 13.44 -11.37
CA ALA A 113 -7.51 14.33 -11.74
C ALA A 113 -7.79 15.83 -11.95
N ASN A 114 -8.97 16.36 -11.64
CA ASN A 114 -9.28 17.75 -11.92
C ASN A 114 -9.21 18.69 -10.70
N ASP A 115 -9.47 18.23 -9.46
CA ASP A 115 -9.54 19.16 -8.30
C ASP A 115 -9.22 18.52 -6.92
N SER A 116 -8.93 17.22 -6.89
CA SER A 116 -8.87 16.44 -5.66
C SER A 116 -7.41 16.32 -5.21
N TYR A 117 -7.02 17.08 -4.19
CA TYR A 117 -5.72 16.98 -3.51
C TYR A 117 -5.63 15.68 -2.67
N ASP A 118 -6.36 14.63 -3.03
CA ASP A 118 -6.59 13.48 -2.17
C ASP A 118 -5.64 12.34 -2.54
N PRO A 119 -4.83 11.85 -1.60
CA PRO A 119 -3.93 10.75 -1.88
C PRO A 119 -4.74 9.48 -2.16
N ALA A 120 -4.18 8.61 -3.00
CA ALA A 120 -4.78 7.31 -3.28
C ALA A 120 -4.75 6.42 -2.03
N ALA A 121 -5.88 5.74 -1.74
CA ALA A 121 -5.95 4.70 -0.71
C ALA A 121 -5.44 3.35 -1.25
N LEU A 122 -4.12 3.18 -1.28
CA LEU A 122 -3.46 2.04 -1.90
C LEU A 122 -3.74 0.74 -1.14
N PRO A 123 -3.85 -0.41 -1.84
CA PRO A 123 -3.92 -1.72 -1.20
C PRO A 123 -2.56 -2.18 -0.68
N LEU A 124 -2.57 -3.22 0.17
CA LEU A 124 -1.36 -3.95 0.57
C LEU A 124 -0.58 -4.44 -0.65
N ASN A 125 0.75 -4.40 -0.58
CA ASN A 125 1.69 -4.77 -1.63
C ASN A 125 1.59 -3.93 -2.91
N HIS A 126 0.99 -2.74 -2.85
CA HIS A 126 1.15 -1.79 -3.94
C HIS A 126 2.62 -1.35 -4.05
N LEU A 127 3.18 -1.36 -5.26
CA LEU A 127 4.55 -0.93 -5.50
C LEU A 127 4.62 0.60 -5.55
N ILE A 128 5.38 1.19 -4.63
CA ILE A 128 5.62 2.62 -4.52
C ILE A 128 7.05 2.87 -4.96
N GLY A 129 7.26 3.74 -5.94
CA GLY A 129 8.58 3.96 -6.51
C GLY A 129 8.59 4.97 -7.66
N PRO A 130 9.68 5.00 -8.45
CA PRO A 130 9.83 5.98 -9.53
C PRO A 130 8.82 5.79 -10.65
N THR A 131 8.42 4.56 -10.89
CA THR A 131 7.42 4.22 -11.91
C THR A 131 6.13 3.78 -11.22
N LEU A 132 5.07 4.54 -11.43
CA LEU A 132 3.74 4.19 -10.95
C LEU A 132 2.96 3.42 -12.02
N SER A 133 1.99 2.61 -11.57
CA SER A 133 1.15 1.81 -12.45
C SER A 133 -0.25 2.39 -12.61
N GLY A 134 -0.88 2.09 -13.74
CA GLY A 134 -2.27 2.48 -14.02
C GLY A 134 -2.42 3.98 -14.25
N THR A 135 -3.38 4.59 -13.56
CA THR A 135 -3.68 6.03 -13.63
C THR A 135 -3.02 6.82 -12.49
N SER A 136 -2.16 6.19 -11.70
CA SER A 136 -1.54 6.82 -10.54
C SER A 136 -0.42 7.76 -10.96
N TYR A 137 -0.29 8.88 -10.28
CA TYR A 137 0.76 9.88 -10.53
C TYR A 137 1.21 10.51 -9.22
N TRP A 138 2.43 11.05 -9.23
CA TRP A 138 2.93 11.83 -8.13
C TRP A 138 2.43 13.27 -8.24
N SER A 139 1.89 13.79 -7.14
CA SER A 139 1.37 15.14 -7.07
C SER A 139 2.10 15.92 -5.99
N ASN A 140 2.58 17.11 -6.35
CA ASN A 140 3.14 18.05 -5.41
C ASN A 140 1.99 18.71 -4.65
N SER A 141 1.75 18.16 -3.46
CA SER A 141 0.70 18.58 -2.56
C SER A 141 1.35 18.87 -1.22
N PHE A 142 1.58 20.16 -0.94
CA PHE A 142 1.90 20.63 0.42
C PHE A 142 0.81 20.24 1.43
N TYR A 143 -0.41 19.99 0.93
CA TYR A 143 -1.56 19.52 1.67
C TYR A 143 -2.27 18.42 0.87
N ALA A 144 -2.56 17.28 1.53
CA ALA A 144 -3.31 16.18 0.92
C ALA A 144 -4.40 15.66 1.86
N THR A 145 -5.68 15.75 1.47
CA THR A 145 -6.81 15.38 2.34
C THR A 145 -7.00 13.87 2.37
N LEU A 146 -6.82 13.25 3.53
CA LEU A 146 -7.03 11.83 3.75
C LEU A 146 -8.51 11.46 3.85
N MET A 147 -9.25 12.24 4.64
CA MET A 147 -10.62 11.94 5.07
C MET A 147 -11.43 13.23 5.29
N SER A 148 -12.74 13.24 5.04
CA SER A 148 -13.58 14.43 5.25
C SER A 148 -15.03 14.09 5.62
N THR A 149 -15.58 14.81 6.59
CA THR A 149 -17.04 14.81 6.86
C THR A 149 -17.81 15.82 6.01
N GLY A 150 -17.13 16.61 5.17
CA GLY A 150 -17.71 17.69 4.39
C GLY A 150 -18.61 17.17 3.26
N SER A 151 -19.88 16.92 3.56
CA SER A 151 -20.93 16.68 2.55
C SER A 151 -21.25 17.96 1.78
N GLY A 152 -20.43 18.27 0.77
CA GLY A 152 -20.76 19.23 -0.28
C GLY A 152 -21.39 18.52 -1.47
N ILE A 153 -22.33 19.19 -2.18
CA ILE A 153 -22.98 18.69 -3.41
C ILE A 153 -21.95 18.41 -4.54
N TYR A 154 -20.70 18.84 -4.38
CA TYR A 154 -19.57 18.60 -5.28
C TYR A 154 -18.47 17.70 -4.69
N ASN A 155 -18.59 17.24 -3.44
CA ASN A 155 -17.49 16.66 -2.66
C ASN A 155 -17.67 15.15 -2.46
N ASN A 156 -18.02 14.42 -3.51
CA ASN A 156 -18.16 12.96 -3.41
C ASN A 156 -16.82 12.22 -3.24
N ASN A 157 -15.68 12.94 -3.16
CA ASN A 157 -14.35 12.31 -3.16
C ASN A 157 -13.32 12.99 -2.23
N ASP A 158 -13.69 13.88 -1.30
CA ASP A 158 -12.72 14.54 -0.42
C ASP A 158 -12.21 13.55 0.64
N GLY A 159 -11.22 12.74 0.28
CA GLY A 159 -10.63 11.71 1.12
C GLY A 159 -10.93 10.29 0.63
N ASN A 160 -10.05 9.75 -0.21
CA ASN A 160 -10.20 8.39 -0.76
C ASN A 160 -10.31 7.29 0.32
N PHE A 161 -9.91 7.57 1.55
CA PHE A 161 -9.93 6.61 2.66
C PHE A 161 -11.34 6.39 3.22
N ASP A 162 -12.26 7.32 3.04
CA ASP A 162 -13.65 7.24 3.52
C ASP A 162 -14.44 6.12 2.82
N MET A 163 -13.99 5.73 1.62
CA MET A 163 -14.53 4.60 0.85
C MET A 163 -14.15 3.24 1.45
N TYR A 164 -13.21 3.19 2.39
CA TYR A 164 -12.66 1.97 2.97
C TYR A 164 -12.71 1.98 4.50
N PRO A 165 -13.88 2.21 5.12
CA PRO A 165 -13.98 2.32 6.57
C PRO A 165 -13.59 1.00 7.25
N ASN A 166 -12.82 1.10 8.33
CA ASN A 166 -12.22 -0.03 9.07
C ASN A 166 -11.23 -0.89 8.28
N GLU A 167 -10.89 -0.55 7.04
CA GLU A 167 -9.83 -1.23 6.30
C GLU A 167 -8.51 -0.48 6.44
N THR A 168 -7.42 -1.22 6.57
CA THR A 168 -6.08 -0.64 6.46
C THR A 168 -5.75 -0.40 4.99
N ARG A 169 -5.55 0.87 4.65
CA ARG A 169 -5.09 1.34 3.35
C ARG A 169 -3.80 2.12 3.51
N TYR A 170 -3.08 2.31 2.41
CA TYR A 170 -1.75 2.91 2.45
C TYR A 170 -1.73 4.19 1.63
N VAL A 171 -1.14 5.25 2.20
CA VAL A 171 -0.71 6.40 1.42
C VAL A 171 0.68 6.09 0.91
N GLY A 172 0.94 6.28 -0.39
CA GLY A 172 2.29 6.27 -0.94
C GLY A 172 2.85 7.68 -0.96
N ILE A 173 4.07 7.84 -0.45
CA ILE A 173 4.76 9.12 -0.37
C ILE A 173 6.13 9.03 -1.04
N ARG A 174 6.65 10.19 -1.47
CA ARG A 174 8.06 10.38 -1.76
C ARG A 174 8.54 11.73 -1.26
N PHE A 175 9.80 11.78 -0.88
CA PHE A 175 10.45 13.03 -0.46
C PHE A 175 11.89 13.10 -0.96
N SER A 176 12.41 14.31 -1.08
CA SER A 176 13.75 14.57 -1.57
C SER A 176 14.22 15.95 -1.11
N SER A 177 15.53 16.12 -0.95
CA SER A 177 16.19 17.40 -0.73
C SER A 177 16.62 18.09 -2.03
N ASP A 178 16.68 17.36 -3.14
CA ASP A 178 17.34 17.79 -4.39
C ASP A 178 16.58 17.43 -5.70
N GLU A 179 15.33 16.95 -5.58
CA GLU A 179 14.47 16.46 -6.67
C GLU A 179 15.06 15.29 -7.50
N THR A 180 16.22 14.76 -7.13
CA THR A 180 16.95 13.72 -7.90
C THR A 180 17.05 12.42 -7.12
N ASN A 181 17.31 12.53 -5.83
CA ASN A 181 17.46 11.46 -4.87
C ASN A 181 16.16 11.35 -4.07
N TRP A 182 15.24 10.52 -4.57
CA TRP A 182 13.93 10.33 -3.94
C TRP A 182 13.95 9.16 -2.99
N HIS A 183 13.46 9.41 -1.78
CA HIS A 183 13.05 8.38 -0.85
C HIS A 183 11.58 8.02 -1.09
N TYR A 184 11.25 6.74 -0.97
CA TYR A 184 9.89 6.23 -1.13
C TYR A 184 9.40 5.60 0.17
N GLY A 185 8.18 5.98 0.57
CA GLY A 185 7.59 5.49 1.80
C GLY A 185 6.10 5.24 1.70
N TRP A 186 5.56 4.69 2.77
CA TRP A 186 4.13 4.52 2.95
C TRP A 186 3.68 4.80 4.37
N ILE A 187 2.43 5.23 4.51
CA ILE A 187 1.74 5.41 5.79
C ILE A 187 0.50 4.52 5.78
N ALA A 188 0.39 3.60 6.74
CA ALA A 188 -0.79 2.74 6.92
C ALA A 188 -1.85 3.48 7.74
N VAL A 189 -2.99 3.72 7.12
CA VAL A 189 -4.12 4.44 7.71
C VAL A 189 -5.33 3.52 7.75
N GLN A 190 -6.04 3.54 8.88
CA GLN A 190 -7.37 2.94 8.98
C GLN A 190 -8.36 4.04 9.34
N ALA A 191 -9.27 4.34 8.42
CA ALA A 191 -10.33 5.31 8.63
C ALA A 191 -11.43 4.72 9.51
N ASN A 192 -12.00 5.55 10.39
CA ASN A 192 -13.22 5.18 11.09
C ASN A 192 -14.43 5.24 10.15
N PRO A 193 -15.54 4.57 10.50
CA PRO A 193 -16.82 4.77 9.82
C PRO A 193 -17.31 6.22 9.99
N LEU A 194 -17.88 6.78 8.92
CA LEU A 194 -18.58 8.05 8.98
C LEU A 194 -19.88 7.94 9.81
N PRO A 195 -20.33 9.05 10.45
CA PRO A 195 -19.64 10.33 10.58
C PRO A 195 -18.51 10.27 11.62
N TYR A 196 -17.43 11.01 11.41
CA TYR A 196 -16.35 11.10 12.41
C TYR A 196 -16.87 11.75 13.69
N SER A 197 -16.83 11.01 14.79
CA SER A 197 -17.19 11.53 16.11
C SER A 197 -16.10 12.50 16.59
N SER A 198 -16.47 13.76 16.83
CA SER A 198 -15.69 14.78 17.57
C SER A 198 -14.17 14.74 17.37
N GLY A 199 -13.70 14.69 16.12
CA GLY A 199 -12.27 14.69 15.81
C GLY A 199 -11.56 13.35 15.94
N ASN A 200 -12.25 12.22 15.80
CA ASN A 200 -11.60 10.92 15.63
C ASN A 200 -11.84 10.40 14.20
N PHE A 201 -10.89 10.67 13.32
CA PHE A 201 -10.96 10.34 11.89
C PHE A 201 -10.58 8.89 11.62
N GLY A 202 -9.71 8.34 12.45
CA GLY A 202 -9.12 7.02 12.25
C GLY A 202 -7.80 6.92 12.99
N GLN A 203 -6.90 6.10 12.49
CA GLN A 203 -5.57 5.91 13.06
C GLN A 203 -4.50 5.72 12.00
N VAL A 204 -3.31 6.25 12.27
CA VAL A 204 -2.08 5.80 11.64
C VAL A 204 -1.61 4.58 12.41
N ILE A 205 -1.51 3.44 11.73
CA ILE A 205 -1.16 2.15 12.33
C ILE A 205 0.35 1.95 12.31
N ASN A 206 0.99 2.31 11.20
CA ASN A 206 2.41 2.11 10.98
C ASN A 206 2.84 2.98 9.80
N TYR A 207 4.14 3.17 9.64
CA TYR A 207 4.73 3.77 8.46
C TYR A 207 6.10 3.14 8.21
N ALA A 208 6.57 3.23 6.96
CA ALA A 208 7.92 2.81 6.63
C ALA A 208 8.40 3.52 5.38
N TYR A 209 9.71 3.63 5.25
CA TYR A 209 10.37 4.09 4.03
C TYR A 209 11.53 3.16 3.65
N GLU A 210 11.96 3.30 2.41
CA GLU A 210 13.09 2.59 1.85
C GLU A 210 14.43 3.16 2.40
N THR A 211 15.47 2.34 2.60
CA THR A 211 16.79 2.72 3.15
C THR A 211 17.88 3.01 2.10
N GLU A 212 17.62 2.76 0.82
CA GLU A 212 18.48 3.00 -0.33
C GLU A 212 17.79 3.90 -1.36
N VAL A 213 18.14 5.19 -1.39
CA VAL A 213 17.62 6.20 -2.33
C VAL A 213 17.25 5.62 -3.71
N ASN A 214 16.10 6.05 -4.22
CA ASN A 214 15.54 5.69 -5.52
C ASN A 214 15.10 4.21 -5.65
N LYS A 215 15.02 3.44 -4.56
CA LYS A 215 14.53 2.06 -4.59
C LYS A 215 13.03 1.96 -4.27
N PRO A 216 12.27 1.18 -5.05
CA PRO A 216 10.86 1.03 -4.77
C PRO A 216 10.61 0.20 -3.50
N ILE A 217 9.51 0.50 -2.82
CA ILE A 217 9.02 -0.19 -1.62
C ILE A 217 7.60 -0.72 -1.87
N LEU A 218 7.28 -1.87 -1.26
CA LEU A 218 5.92 -2.42 -1.27
C LEU A 218 5.15 -1.92 -0.05
N ALA A 219 3.97 -1.35 -0.27
CA ALA A 219 3.07 -0.90 0.80
C ALA A 219 2.78 -2.03 1.79
N GLY A 220 3.06 -1.81 3.08
CA GLY A 220 2.83 -2.77 4.16
C GLY A 220 3.77 -3.97 4.24
N ASN A 221 4.79 -4.08 3.36
CA ASN A 221 5.71 -5.21 3.32
C ASN A 221 6.70 -5.27 4.51
N SER A 222 6.75 -4.19 5.31
CA SER A 222 7.58 -4.06 6.52
C SER A 222 6.88 -4.51 7.79
N VAL A 223 5.58 -4.79 7.74
CA VAL A 223 4.87 -5.36 8.88
C VAL A 223 5.31 -6.82 8.95
N THR A 224 6.24 -7.12 9.85
CA THR A 224 6.46 -8.49 10.30
C THR A 224 5.14 -8.96 10.90
N VAL A 225 4.27 -9.54 10.07
CA VAL A 225 3.24 -10.45 10.56
C VAL A 225 4.04 -11.45 11.39
N PRO A 226 3.76 -11.61 12.70
CA PRO A 226 4.44 -12.61 13.49
C PRO A 226 4.38 -13.90 12.68
N LEU A 227 5.55 -14.38 12.24
CA LEU A 227 5.64 -15.66 11.55
C LEU A 227 5.19 -16.68 12.58
N LEU A 228 3.87 -16.96 12.63
CA LEU A 228 3.41 -18.24 13.11
C LEU A 228 4.26 -19.25 12.36
N PRO A 229 4.95 -20.19 13.02
CA PRO A 229 5.90 -21.04 12.34
C PRO A 229 5.21 -21.83 11.23
N ILE A 230 5.20 -21.34 9.99
CA ILE A 230 4.72 -22.05 8.80
C ILE A 230 5.78 -23.07 8.36
N ALA A 231 6.55 -23.60 9.31
CA ALA A 231 7.44 -24.73 9.11
C ALA A 231 6.68 -26.02 8.73
N SER A 232 5.36 -26.01 8.66
CA SER A 232 4.56 -27.24 8.60
C SER A 232 3.63 -27.38 7.38
N ALA A 233 3.17 -26.35 6.67
CA ALA A 233 2.20 -26.59 5.59
C ALA A 233 2.85 -27.09 4.27
N ALA A 234 3.88 -26.41 3.76
CA ALA A 234 4.57 -26.81 2.53
C ALA A 234 5.43 -28.08 2.73
N GLY A 235 5.99 -28.25 3.94
CA GLY A 235 6.71 -29.46 4.35
C GLY A 235 5.79 -30.68 4.43
N LEU A 236 4.59 -30.55 5.02
CA LEU A 236 3.63 -31.65 5.09
C LEU A 236 3.02 -31.97 3.71
N GLY A 237 2.82 -30.98 2.84
CA GLY A 237 2.31 -31.19 1.48
C GLY A 237 3.23 -32.05 0.62
N LEU A 238 4.55 -31.80 0.67
CA LEU A 238 5.53 -32.61 -0.05
C LEU A 238 5.69 -34.01 0.56
N VAL A 239 5.72 -34.13 1.89
CA VAL A 239 5.77 -35.45 2.57
C VAL A 239 4.52 -36.29 2.24
N GLY A 240 3.34 -35.67 2.21
CA GLY A 240 2.08 -36.31 1.79
C GLY A 240 2.10 -36.77 0.34
N LEU A 241 2.64 -35.95 -0.58
CA LEU A 241 2.75 -36.30 -2.00
C LEU A 241 3.73 -37.46 -2.22
N PHE A 242 4.90 -37.45 -1.56
CA PHE A 242 5.86 -38.57 -1.63
C PHE A 242 5.30 -39.85 -1.00
N GLY A 243 4.53 -39.75 0.09
CA GLY A 243 3.82 -40.88 0.70
C GLY A 243 2.79 -41.51 -0.25
N ALA A 244 1.96 -40.69 -0.89
CA ALA A 244 0.95 -41.15 -1.84
C ALA A 244 1.56 -41.79 -3.11
N LEU A 245 2.64 -41.21 -3.64
CA LEU A 245 3.36 -41.76 -4.79
C LEU A 245 4.02 -43.11 -4.47
N ARG A 246 4.57 -43.28 -3.26
CA ARG A 246 5.15 -44.55 -2.81
C ARG A 246 4.08 -45.64 -2.61
N ALA A 247 2.91 -45.30 -2.10
CA ALA A 247 1.80 -46.24 -1.90
C ALA A 247 1.25 -46.78 -3.23
N ARG A 248 1.19 -45.94 -4.29
CA ARG A 248 0.73 -46.37 -5.62
C ARG A 248 1.64 -47.40 -6.29
N ARG A 249 2.97 -47.28 -6.13
CA ARG A 249 3.93 -48.22 -6.75
C ARG A 249 3.81 -49.65 -6.21
N LYS A 250 3.37 -49.84 -4.96
CA LYS A 250 3.20 -51.17 -4.36
C LYS A 250 1.98 -51.95 -4.89
N LYS A 251 1.01 -51.31 -5.54
CA LYS A 251 -0.21 -51.97 -6.04
C LYS A 251 -0.10 -52.50 -7.48
N GLN A 252 1.02 -52.28 -8.16
CA GLN A 252 1.22 -52.71 -9.55
C GLN A 252 2.14 -53.93 -9.70
N THR A 253 2.50 -54.60 -8.60
CA THR A 253 3.42 -55.74 -8.56
C THR A 253 2.73 -57.05 -8.11
N VAL A 254 1.48 -57.25 -8.54
CA VAL A 254 0.76 -58.53 -8.42
C VAL A 254 0.15 -58.86 -9.77
#